data_AF-S6SPH5-F1
#
_entry.id   AF-S6SPH5-F1
#
_cell.length_a   1.000
_cell.length_b   1.000
_cell.length_c   1.000
_cell.angle_alpha   90.00
_cell.angle_beta   90.00
_cell.angle_gamma   90.00
#
_symmetry.space_group_name_H-M   'P 1'
#
loop_
_entity.id
_entity.type
_entity.pdbx_description
1 polymer ?
#
loop_
_entity_poly.entity_id
_entity_poly.type
_entity_poly.pdbx_seq_one_letter_code
_entity_poly.pdbx_strand_id
1 'polypeptide(L)' 'PAYQLPTPERRYGARFWDVDVRWHYPQAGVICVLEVLRA' A
#
# COMPACT_ATOMS: atom_id res chain seq x y z
N PRO A 1 22.54 -1.91 -8.51
CA PRO A 1 21.39 -2.86 -8.44
C PRO A 1 20.07 -2.11 -8.60
N ALA A 2 19.47 -2.15 -9.80
CA ALA A 2 18.46 -1.15 -10.18
C ALA A 2 17.02 -1.45 -9.70
N TYR A 3 16.69 -2.68 -9.29
CA TYR A 3 15.35 -3.00 -8.81
C TYR A 3 15.44 -4.02 -7.68
N GLN A 4 15.26 -3.55 -6.45
CA GLN A 4 15.02 -4.44 -5.32
C GLN A 4 13.54 -4.74 -5.23
N LEU A 5 13.21 -6.02 -5.06
CA LEU A 5 11.84 -6.41 -4.73
C LEU A 5 11.52 -5.86 -3.33
N PRO A 6 10.45 -5.07 -3.16
CA PRO A 6 10.04 -4.59 -1.85
C PRO A 6 9.57 -5.77 -0.98
N THR A 7 9.82 -5.69 0.34
CA THR A 7 9.35 -6.71 1.27
C THR A 7 7.83 -6.62 1.50
N PRO A 8 7.16 -7.71 1.91
CA PRO A 8 5.70 -7.74 2.13
C PRO A 8 5.20 -6.76 3.21
N GLU A 9 6.08 -6.36 4.13
CA GLU A 9 5.79 -5.41 5.20
C GLU A 9 5.77 -3.95 4.69
N ARG A 10 6.21 -3.71 3.45
CA ARG A 10 6.16 -2.38 2.86
C ARG A 10 4.71 -1.93 2.69
N ARG A 11 4.40 -0.82 3.34
CA ARG A 11 3.11 -0.14 3.22
C ARG A 11 3.19 0.94 2.14
N TYR A 12 2.14 1.00 1.35
CA TYR A 12 1.90 1.99 0.33
C TYR A 12 0.72 2.86 0.75
N GLY A 13 0.67 4.07 0.24
CA GLY A 13 -0.46 4.96 0.46
C GLY A 13 -0.70 5.87 -0.74
N ALA A 14 -1.96 6.18 -0.97
CA ALA A 14 -2.39 7.15 -1.96
C ALA A 14 -3.62 7.90 -1.46
N ARG A 15 -3.71 9.16 -1.87
CA ARG A 15 -4.88 10.00 -1.65
C ARG A 15 -5.82 9.88 -2.83
N PHE A 16 -7.07 9.52 -2.55
CA PHE A 16 -8.18 9.54 -3.47
C PHE A 16 -9.17 10.61 -3.02
N TRP A 17 -9.14 11.78 -3.65
CA TRP A 17 -9.95 12.94 -3.26
C TRP A 17 -9.78 13.31 -1.77
N ASP A 18 -10.82 13.13 -0.95
CA ASP A 18 -10.85 13.39 0.50
C ASP A 18 -10.58 12.13 1.34
N VAL A 19 -10.02 11.07 0.75
CA VAL A 19 -9.73 9.81 1.43
C VAL A 19 -8.27 9.43 1.25
N ASP A 20 -7.57 9.17 2.34
CA ASP A 20 -6.23 8.59 2.35
C ASP A 20 -6.33 7.07 2.57
N VAL A 21 -5.87 6.29 1.60
CA VAL A 21 -5.91 4.82 1.65
C VAL A 21 -4.50 4.29 1.82
N ARG A 22 -4.32 3.35 2.75
CA ARG A 22 -3.06 2.64 2.98
C ARG A 22 -3.25 1.15 2.77
N TRP A 23 -2.31 0.52 2.09
CA TRP A 23 -2.36 -0.91 1.78
C TRP A 23 -0.96 -1.51 1.73
N HIS A 24 -0.89 -2.82 1.66
CA HIS A 24 0.35 -3.54 1.35
C HIS A 24 0.06 -4.78 0.51
N TYR A 25 1.14 -5.38 0.01
CA TYR A 25 1.08 -6.64 -0.72
C TYR A 25 1.67 -7.75 0.16
N PRO A 26 0.86 -8.41 1.02
CA PRO A 26 1.35 -9.53 1.84
C PRO A 26 1.84 -10.68 0.97
N GLN A 27 1.30 -10.81 -0.25
CA GLN A 27 1.72 -11.75 -1.28
C GLN A 27 1.67 -11.03 -2.64
N ALA A 28 2.46 -11.50 -3.61
CA ALA A 28 2.45 -10.93 -4.94
C ALA A 28 1.05 -11.02 -5.58
N GLY A 29 0.53 -9.89 -6.08
CA GLY A 29 -0.80 -9.81 -6.69
C GLY A 29 -1.97 -9.72 -5.71
N VAL A 30 -1.74 -9.77 -4.39
CA VAL A 30 -2.78 -9.63 -3.38
C VAL A 30 -2.67 -8.25 -2.74
N ILE A 31 -3.73 -7.45 -2.81
CA ILE A 31 -3.82 -6.17 -2.10
C ILE A 31 -4.55 -6.40 -0.78
N CYS A 32 -3.92 -6.00 0.32
CA CYS A 32 -4.55 -5.93 1.64
C CYS A 32 -4.63 -4.46 2.07
N VAL A 33 -5.85 -3.93 2.17
CA VAL A 33 -6.09 -2.57 2.66
C VAL A 33 -5.94 -2.58 4.18
N LEU A 34 -5.08 -1.69 4.68
CA LEU A 34 -4.78 -1.57 6.10
C LEU A 34 -5.65 -0.50 6.76
N GLU A 35 -5.77 0.66 6.10
CA GLU A 35 -6.48 1.81 6.65
C GLU A 35 -7.15 2.60 5.52
N VAL A 36 -8.33 3.14 5.82
CA VAL A 36 -9.04 4.11 4.99
C VAL A 36 -9.41 5.28 5.90
N LEU A 37 -8.74 6.40 5.70
CA LEU A 37 -8.90 7.60 6.53
C LEU A 37 -9.59 8.68 5.72
N ARG A 38 -10.46 9.45 6.38
CA ARG A 38 -10.99 10.69 5.81
C ARG A 38 -9.99 11.82 6.06
N ALA A 39 -9.72 12.61 5.02
CA ALA A 39 -8.85 13.79 5.06
C ALA A 39 -9.56 15.01 5.67
#